data_AF-A0A4R4MEA4-F1
#
_entry.id   AF-A0A4R4MEA4-F1
#
_cell.length_a   1.000
_cell.length_b   1.000
_cell.length_c   1.000
_cell.angle_alpha   90.00
_cell.angle_beta   90.00
_cell.angle_gamma   90.00
#
_symmetry.space_group_name_H-M   'P 1'
#
loop_
_entity.id
_entity.type
_entity.pdbx_description
1 polymer ?
#
loop_
_entity_poly.entity_id
_entity_poly.type
_entity_poly.pdbx_seq_one_letter_code
_entity_poly.pdbx_strand_id
1 'polypeptide(L)'
;MWRSTWRCRRSSVGRRPRGAARGAARQLGLLKPIEKWLLKRIERPRYQHIFLGNVNRRANKGTGFHHRYQGKNPPTARVRRDANGNELKDPPNSHGAYRAKVDVRDEDGTWYRKNGKSSFFPDSWTPKQVDEAINTAFKNATPDPANPNKWVGNLPNGMQIQGFYSGNLKKGWYSAWPVV
;
A
#
# COMPACT_ATOMS: atom_id res chain seq x y z
N MET A 1 7.48 -13.73 -42.87
CA MET A 1 8.07 -14.17 -41.59
C MET A 1 7.93 -13.03 -40.57
N TRP A 2 6.85 -13.00 -39.80
CA TRP A 2 6.56 -11.89 -38.87
C TRP A 2 7.22 -12.14 -37.51
N ARG A 3 8.23 -11.34 -37.16
CA ARG A 3 8.88 -11.37 -35.84
C ARG A 3 8.00 -10.61 -34.84
N SER A 4 7.24 -11.34 -34.01
CA SER A 4 6.56 -10.78 -32.85
C SER A 4 7.58 -10.36 -31.80
N THR A 5 7.73 -9.06 -31.59
CA THR A 5 8.52 -8.50 -30.49
C THR A 5 7.70 -8.55 -29.21
N TRP A 6 8.08 -9.43 -28.29
CA TRP A 6 7.55 -9.46 -26.93
C TRP A 6 8.03 -8.22 -26.16
N ARG A 7 7.26 -7.13 -26.21
CA ARG A 7 7.43 -6.00 -25.29
C ARG A 7 7.12 -6.49 -23.88
N CYS A 8 8.15 -6.54 -23.04
CA CYS A 8 8.04 -6.74 -21.60
C CYS A 8 7.05 -5.72 -21.01
N ARG A 9 5.87 -6.22 -20.58
CA ARG A 9 4.75 -5.41 -20.09
C ARG A 9 5.13 -4.77 -18.75
N ARG A 10 5.43 -3.46 -18.77
CA ARG A 10 5.44 -2.64 -17.55
C ARG A 10 4.06 -2.68 -16.88
N SER A 11 4.05 -2.86 -15.57
CA SER A 11 2.87 -2.92 -14.72
C SER A 11 1.95 -1.72 -14.94
N SER A 12 0.65 -1.96 -15.16
CA SER A 12 -0.40 -0.98 -15.49
C SER A 12 -0.85 -0.09 -14.32
N VAL A 13 -0.11 -0.10 -13.21
CA VAL A 13 -0.36 0.70 -12.02
C VAL A 13 0.40 2.01 -12.14
N GLY A 14 -0.30 3.14 -12.17
CA GLY A 14 0.29 4.46 -12.33
C GLY A 14 1.15 4.84 -11.11
N ARG A 15 2.45 5.10 -11.34
CA ARG A 15 3.31 5.76 -10.35
C ARG A 15 2.96 7.24 -10.34
N ARG A 16 2.75 7.82 -9.16
CA ARG A 16 2.56 9.26 -9.00
C ARG A 16 3.88 10.01 -9.23
N PRO A 17 3.87 11.16 -9.92
CA PRO A 17 4.98 12.09 -10.01
C PRO A 17 5.50 12.48 -8.63
N ARG A 18 6.80 12.76 -8.56
CA ARG A 18 7.49 13.07 -7.31
C ARG A 18 6.86 14.25 -6.55
N GLY A 19 6.47 15.31 -7.25
CA GLY A 19 5.85 16.50 -6.63
C GLY A 19 4.53 16.17 -5.94
N ALA A 20 3.61 15.51 -6.64
CA ALA A 20 2.31 15.11 -6.11
C ALA A 20 2.43 14.15 -4.92
N ALA A 21 3.32 13.15 -5.01
CA ALA A 21 3.57 12.23 -3.90
C ALA A 21 4.11 12.96 -2.66
N ARG A 22 5.06 13.89 -2.84
CA ARG A 22 5.61 14.68 -1.73
C ARG A 22 4.54 15.55 -1.08
N GLY A 23 3.75 16.28 -1.87
CA GLY A 23 2.65 17.11 -1.34
C GLY A 23 1.68 16.30 -0.45
N ALA A 24 1.31 15.10 -0.89
CA ALA A 24 0.43 14.23 -0.13
C ALA A 24 1.02 13.76 1.21
N ALA A 25 2.30 13.39 1.22
CA ALA A 25 2.96 12.89 2.43
C ALA A 25 3.15 13.95 3.52
N ARG A 26 3.28 15.24 3.15
CA ARG A 26 3.40 16.35 4.13
C ARG A 26 2.12 16.54 4.96
N GLN A 27 0.97 16.16 4.41
CA GLN A 27 -0.34 16.32 5.06
C GLN A 27 -0.67 15.21 6.06
N LEU A 28 0.22 14.23 6.26
CA LEU A 28 0.01 13.13 7.20
C LEU A 28 0.23 13.52 8.68
N GLY A 29 0.67 14.76 8.97
CA GLY A 29 0.90 15.23 10.33
C GLY A 29 1.96 14.42 11.08
N LEU A 30 2.98 13.96 10.36
CA LEU A 30 4.10 13.20 10.91
C LEU A 30 5.08 14.13 11.63
N LEU A 31 5.79 13.61 12.63
CA LEU A 31 6.95 14.31 13.20
C LEU A 31 7.96 14.58 12.07
N LYS A 32 8.58 15.77 12.05
CA LYS A 32 9.49 16.22 10.97
C LYS A 32 10.53 15.17 10.54
N PRO A 33 11.19 14.42 11.44
CA PRO A 33 12.13 13.37 11.04
C PRO A 33 11.46 12.23 10.25
N ILE A 34 10.26 11.82 10.66
CA ILE A 34 9.48 10.74 10.03
C ILE A 34 8.90 11.23 8.70
N GLU A 35 8.44 12.48 8.63
CA GLU A 35 8.00 13.09 7.38
C GLU A 35 9.14 13.12 6.36
N LYS A 36 10.32 13.63 6.75
CA LYS A 36 11.50 13.67 5.87
C LYS A 36 11.89 12.27 5.39
N TRP A 37 11.84 11.28 6.27
CA TRP A 37 12.06 9.89 5.92
C TRP A 37 11.03 9.41 4.89
N LEU A 38 9.74 9.67 5.10
CA LEU A 38 8.67 9.23 4.21
C LEU A 38 8.79 9.87 2.83
N LEU A 39 9.08 11.18 2.77
CA LEU A 39 9.26 11.93 1.53
C LEU A 39 10.34 11.32 0.62
N LYS A 40 11.43 10.79 1.21
CA LYS A 40 12.47 10.09 0.46
C LYS A 40 12.01 8.69 0.00
N ARG A 41 11.20 7.99 0.79
CA ARG A 41 10.75 6.63 0.48
C ARG A 41 9.67 6.59 -0.61
N ILE A 42 8.70 7.49 -0.57
CA ILE A 42 7.60 7.57 -1.56
C ILE A 42 8.08 7.92 -2.98
N GLU A 43 9.36 8.25 -3.18
CA GLU A 43 9.94 8.30 -4.53
C GLU A 43 9.89 6.93 -5.22
N ARG A 44 9.85 5.84 -4.45
CA ARG A 44 9.71 4.48 -4.97
C ARG A 44 8.23 4.05 -5.00
N PRO A 45 7.74 3.47 -6.11
CA PRO A 45 6.32 3.10 -6.27
C PRO A 45 5.76 2.22 -5.15
N ARG A 46 6.55 1.29 -4.60
CA ARG A 46 6.11 0.38 -3.53
C ARG A 46 5.62 1.10 -2.28
N TYR A 47 6.25 2.23 -1.93
CA TYR A 47 5.86 3.02 -0.76
C TYR A 47 4.66 3.92 -1.07
N GLN A 48 4.54 4.42 -2.30
CA GLN A 48 3.30 5.07 -2.74
C GLN A 48 2.13 4.10 -2.63
N HIS A 49 2.33 2.84 -2.99
CA HIS A 49 1.29 1.81 -2.91
C HIS A 49 0.79 1.59 -1.48
N ILE A 50 1.70 1.51 -0.51
CA ILE A 50 1.34 1.31 0.90
C ILE A 50 0.69 2.56 1.49
N PHE A 51 1.30 3.74 1.32
CA PHE A 51 0.92 4.93 2.08
C PHE A 51 -0.03 5.87 1.35
N LEU A 52 -0.03 5.90 0.02
CA LEU A 52 -0.74 6.90 -0.79
C LEU A 52 -1.81 6.31 -1.71
N GLY A 53 -1.79 4.99 -1.93
CA GLY A 53 -2.58 4.30 -2.94
C GLY A 53 -2.16 4.63 -4.38
N ASN A 54 -2.50 3.73 -5.30
CA ASN A 54 -2.31 3.91 -6.74
C ASN A 54 -3.61 3.68 -7.50
N VAL A 55 -3.75 4.35 -8.64
CA VAL A 55 -4.83 4.09 -9.59
C VAL A 55 -4.34 3.17 -10.69
N ASN A 56 -5.15 2.14 -10.98
CA ASN A 56 -5.01 1.34 -12.19
C ASN A 56 -6.03 1.85 -13.21
N ARG A 57 -5.57 2.78 -14.06
CA ARG A 57 -6.42 3.45 -15.07
C ARG A 57 -7.06 2.44 -16.04
N ARG A 58 -6.33 1.40 -16.44
CA ARG A 58 -6.84 0.36 -17.35
C ARG A 58 -7.99 -0.42 -16.75
N ALA A 59 -7.94 -0.68 -15.45
CA ALA A 59 -8.98 -1.40 -14.73
C ALA A 59 -9.98 -0.46 -14.03
N ASN A 60 -9.92 0.85 -14.31
CA ASN A 60 -10.78 1.88 -13.74
C ASN A 60 -10.96 1.77 -12.21
N LYS A 61 -9.87 1.50 -11.46
CA LYS A 61 -9.97 1.21 -10.01
C LYS A 61 -8.77 1.68 -9.19
N GLY A 62 -9.05 1.96 -7.91
CA GLY A 62 -8.04 2.19 -6.89
C GLY A 62 -7.38 0.89 -6.41
N THR A 63 -6.11 0.97 -6.01
CA THR A 63 -5.30 -0.15 -5.49
C THR A 63 -4.37 0.34 -4.37
N GLY A 64 -3.92 -0.58 -3.53
CA GLY A 64 -3.05 -0.24 -2.39
C GLY A 64 -3.80 0.47 -1.26
N PHE A 65 -3.13 1.43 -0.64
CA PHE A 65 -3.50 2.13 0.58
C PHE A 65 -3.74 1.16 1.75
N HIS A 66 -2.64 0.87 2.45
CA HIS A 66 -2.52 -0.14 3.49
C HIS A 66 -2.07 0.46 4.83
N HIS A 67 -1.93 1.78 4.94
CA HIS A 67 -1.56 2.44 6.19
C HIS A 67 -2.03 3.90 6.23
N ARG A 68 -2.44 4.35 7.40
CA ARG A 68 -2.79 5.75 7.71
C ARG A 68 -2.41 6.07 9.16
N TYR A 69 -1.38 6.89 9.33
CA TYR A 69 -0.89 7.23 10.67
C TYR A 69 -1.94 8.02 11.47
N GLN A 70 -2.20 7.60 12.70
CA GLN A 70 -3.25 8.16 13.59
C GLN A 70 -4.63 8.25 12.94
N GLY A 71 -4.91 7.35 12.00
CA GLY A 71 -6.14 7.36 11.25
C GLY A 71 -6.28 8.49 10.23
N LYS A 72 -5.20 9.22 9.92
CA LYS A 72 -5.24 10.36 8.98
C LYS A 72 -5.09 9.87 7.55
N ASN A 73 -6.10 10.15 6.73
CA ASN A 73 -6.08 9.86 5.30
C ASN A 73 -5.20 10.90 4.57
N PRO A 74 -4.29 10.49 3.65
CA PRO A 74 -3.63 11.43 2.75
C PRO A 74 -4.63 12.04 1.76
N PRO A 75 -4.32 13.15 1.07
CA PRO A 75 -5.20 13.72 0.04
C PRO A 75 -5.38 12.81 -1.18
N THR A 76 -4.56 11.76 -1.30
CA THR A 76 -4.53 10.83 -2.44
C THR A 76 -5.32 9.55 -2.23
N ALA A 77 -5.74 9.25 -0.99
CA ALA A 77 -6.50 8.05 -0.68
C ALA A 77 -7.28 8.23 0.62
N ARG A 78 -8.46 7.62 0.74
CA ARG A 78 -9.27 7.72 1.95
C ARG A 78 -10.00 6.41 2.25
N VAL A 79 -10.23 6.17 3.53
CA VAL A 79 -11.26 5.22 3.98
C VAL A 79 -12.63 5.83 3.66
N ARG A 80 -13.49 5.05 2.99
CA ARG A 80 -14.85 5.47 2.66
C ARG A 80 -15.69 5.62 3.92
N ARG A 81 -16.70 6.49 3.85
CA ARG A 81 -17.70 6.68 4.91
C ARG A 81 -19.09 6.29 4.42
N ASP A 82 -19.94 5.86 5.34
CA ASP A 82 -21.38 5.69 5.08
C ASP A 82 -22.12 7.03 5.12
N ALA A 83 -23.45 7.00 4.94
CA ALA A 83 -24.30 8.19 4.96
C ALA A 83 -24.31 8.91 6.31
N ASN A 84 -23.99 8.20 7.40
CA ASN A 84 -23.93 8.74 8.76
C ASN A 84 -22.53 9.27 9.11
N GLY A 85 -21.59 9.22 8.16
CA GLY A 85 -20.21 9.66 8.37
C GLY A 85 -19.32 8.62 9.04
N ASN A 86 -19.78 7.40 9.31
CA ASN A 86 -18.95 6.34 9.91
C ASN A 86 -18.00 5.76 8.87
N GLU A 87 -16.76 5.48 9.27
CA GLU A 87 -15.79 4.82 8.39
C GLU A 87 -16.21 3.38 8.10
N LEU A 88 -16.21 3.00 6.83
CA LEU A 88 -16.50 1.65 6.35
C LEU A 88 -15.30 0.71 6.57
N LYS A 89 -14.98 0.47 7.83
CA LYS A 89 -13.90 -0.40 8.29
C LYS A 89 -14.38 -1.48 9.26
N ASP A 90 -13.70 -2.60 9.25
CA ASP A 90 -13.91 -3.70 10.20
C ASP A 90 -13.20 -3.39 11.52
N PRO A 91 -13.65 -3.99 12.65
CA PRO A 91 -12.90 -3.93 13.90
C PRO A 91 -11.46 -4.42 13.73
N PRO A 92 -10.47 -3.80 14.39
CA PRO A 92 -9.10 -4.30 14.39
C PRO A 92 -8.97 -5.68 15.05
N ASN A 93 -8.07 -6.51 14.55
CA ASN A 93 -7.67 -7.76 15.20
C ASN A 93 -6.74 -7.51 16.40
N SER A 94 -6.24 -8.59 17.03
CA SER A 94 -5.35 -8.52 18.20
C SER A 94 -4.02 -7.76 17.96
N HIS A 95 -3.62 -7.57 16.70
CA HIS A 95 -2.44 -6.78 16.33
C HIS A 95 -2.78 -5.34 15.97
N GLY A 96 -4.05 -4.94 16.01
CA GLY A 96 -4.52 -3.62 15.58
C GLY A 96 -4.67 -3.47 14.06
N ALA A 97 -4.50 -4.55 13.29
CA ALA A 97 -4.71 -4.55 11.84
C ALA A 97 -6.20 -4.74 11.51
N TYR A 98 -6.67 -4.10 10.45
CA TYR A 98 -8.10 -4.12 10.09
C TYR A 98 -8.28 -4.09 8.57
N ARG A 99 -9.53 -4.24 8.09
CA ARG A 99 -9.87 -4.09 6.68
C ARG A 99 -10.81 -2.91 6.48
N ALA A 100 -10.65 -2.15 5.40
CA ALA A 100 -11.55 -1.03 5.10
C ALA A 100 -11.81 -0.86 3.61
N LYS A 101 -12.99 -0.32 3.27
CA LYS A 101 -13.32 0.12 1.92
C LYS A 101 -12.62 1.45 1.65
N VAL A 102 -11.92 1.56 0.51
CA VAL A 102 -11.11 2.74 0.19
C VAL A 102 -11.42 3.32 -1.19
N ASP A 103 -11.19 4.63 -1.31
CA ASP A 103 -11.09 5.34 -2.58
C ASP A 103 -9.66 5.86 -2.75
N VAL A 104 -9.16 5.87 -3.99
CA VAL A 104 -7.85 6.42 -4.35
C VAL A 104 -8.04 7.48 -5.42
N ARG A 105 -7.45 8.66 -5.21
CA ARG A 105 -7.57 9.81 -6.10
C ARG A 105 -6.47 9.80 -7.15
N ASP A 106 -6.78 9.94 -8.43
CA ASP A 106 -5.78 10.14 -9.48
C ASP A 106 -5.30 11.60 -9.51
N GLU A 107 -4.31 11.90 -10.35
CA GLU A 107 -3.69 13.22 -10.50
C GLU A 107 -4.63 14.26 -11.09
N ASP A 108 -5.55 13.84 -11.96
CA ASP A 108 -6.63 14.67 -12.50
C ASP A 108 -7.71 15.02 -11.44
N GLY A 109 -7.57 14.47 -10.24
CA GLY A 109 -8.50 14.68 -9.12
C GLY A 109 -9.63 13.66 -9.04
N THR A 110 -9.75 12.75 -10.02
CA THR A 110 -10.80 11.73 -10.09
C THR A 110 -10.63 10.67 -9.00
N TRP A 111 -11.71 10.30 -8.32
CA TRP A 111 -11.68 9.26 -7.28
C TRP A 111 -12.09 7.90 -7.82
N TYR A 112 -11.24 6.91 -7.60
CA TYR A 112 -11.45 5.53 -8.02
C TYR A 112 -11.67 4.63 -6.80
N ARG A 113 -12.81 3.93 -6.79
CA ARG A 113 -13.13 2.94 -5.78
C ARG A 113 -12.22 1.73 -5.93
N LYS A 114 -11.85 1.11 -4.80
CA LYS A 114 -11.33 -0.26 -4.80
C LYS A 114 -12.50 -1.24 -4.72
N ASN A 115 -12.51 -2.26 -5.57
CA ASN A 115 -13.59 -3.26 -5.61
C ASN A 115 -13.71 -4.02 -4.28
N GLY A 116 -12.58 -4.38 -3.67
CA GLY A 116 -12.52 -5.01 -2.36
C GLY A 116 -12.05 -4.06 -1.25
N LYS A 117 -11.93 -4.59 -0.03
CA LYS A 117 -11.30 -3.87 1.09
C LYS A 117 -9.76 -3.90 0.96
N SER A 118 -9.09 -2.88 1.49
CA SER A 118 -7.66 -2.93 1.81
C SER A 118 -7.48 -3.41 3.25
N SER A 119 -6.47 -4.24 3.50
CA SER A 119 -6.00 -4.53 4.86
C SER A 119 -5.01 -3.44 5.29
N PHE A 120 -5.15 -2.94 6.51
CA PHE A 120 -4.40 -1.83 7.05
C PHE A 120 -3.50 -2.28 8.20
N PHE A 121 -2.25 -1.84 8.15
CA PHE A 121 -1.38 -1.84 9.32
C PHE A 121 -1.99 -0.96 10.43
N PRO A 122 -1.62 -1.19 11.70
CA PRO A 122 -2.20 -0.44 12.82
C PRO A 122 -2.05 1.07 12.63
N ASP A 123 -3.13 1.80 12.87
CA ASP A 123 -3.15 3.27 12.75
C ASP A 123 -2.15 3.92 13.73
N SER A 124 -1.82 3.24 14.84
CA SER A 124 -0.83 3.67 15.83
C SER A 124 0.62 3.59 15.32
N TRP A 125 0.89 2.84 14.26
CA TRP A 125 2.25 2.68 13.73
C TRP A 125 2.65 3.86 12.86
N THR A 126 3.88 4.33 13.04
CA THR A 126 4.51 5.28 12.12
C THR A 126 4.82 4.59 10.78
N PRO A 127 4.95 5.36 9.67
CA PRO A 127 5.39 4.81 8.39
C PRO A 127 6.74 4.06 8.45
N LYS A 128 7.62 4.46 9.39
CA LYS A 128 8.90 3.80 9.61
C LYS A 128 8.71 2.42 10.24
N GLN A 129 7.86 2.30 11.27
CA GLN A 129 7.51 1.01 11.89
C GLN A 129 6.85 0.06 10.87
N VAL A 130 6.01 0.58 9.97
CA VAL A 130 5.44 -0.22 8.88
C VAL A 130 6.53 -0.75 7.93
N ASP A 131 7.49 0.07 7.52
CA ASP A 131 8.61 -0.39 6.68
C ASP A 131 9.50 -1.40 7.39
N GLU A 132 9.83 -1.17 8.67
CA GLU A 132 10.61 -2.09 9.50
C GLU A 132 9.89 -3.45 9.65
N ALA A 133 8.59 -3.43 9.89
CA ALA A 133 7.77 -4.64 9.96
C ALA A 133 7.75 -5.41 8.63
N ILE A 134 7.50 -4.72 7.51
CA ILE A 134 7.49 -5.35 6.18
C ILE A 134 8.86 -5.97 5.87
N ASN A 135 9.96 -5.25 6.11
CA ASN A 135 11.30 -5.77 5.83
C ASN A 135 11.66 -6.94 6.75
N THR A 136 11.24 -6.91 8.02
CA THR A 136 11.40 -8.02 8.97
C THR A 136 10.66 -9.26 8.51
N ALA A 137 9.37 -9.15 8.18
CA ALA A 137 8.58 -10.27 7.70
C ALA A 137 9.13 -10.81 6.36
N PHE A 138 9.50 -9.92 5.45
CA PHE A 138 10.03 -10.31 4.13
C PHE A 138 11.37 -11.06 4.22
N LYS A 139 12.25 -10.71 5.16
CA LYS A 139 13.57 -11.36 5.34
C LYS A 139 13.45 -12.87 5.56
N ASN A 140 12.40 -13.30 6.25
CA ASN A 140 12.14 -14.71 6.56
C ASN A 140 10.91 -15.25 5.82
N ALA A 141 10.45 -14.58 4.77
CA ALA A 141 9.23 -14.95 4.07
C ALA A 141 9.45 -16.14 3.14
N THR A 142 8.41 -16.96 2.99
CA THR A 142 8.32 -18.02 1.99
C THR A 142 7.33 -17.62 0.89
N PRO A 143 7.44 -18.20 -0.32
CA PRO A 143 6.39 -18.05 -1.32
C PRO A 143 5.04 -18.54 -0.78
N ASP A 144 3.97 -17.83 -1.15
CA ASP A 144 2.61 -18.27 -0.86
C ASP A 144 2.31 -19.55 -1.67
N PRO A 145 1.84 -20.64 -1.03
CA PRO A 145 1.56 -21.91 -1.72
C PRO A 145 0.51 -21.81 -2.83
N ALA A 146 -0.48 -20.93 -2.66
CA ALA A 146 -1.55 -20.72 -3.64
C ALA A 146 -1.18 -19.70 -4.71
N ASN A 147 -0.16 -18.87 -4.48
CA ASN A 147 0.31 -17.90 -5.46
C ASN A 147 1.81 -17.62 -5.32
N PRO A 148 2.69 -18.26 -6.11
CA PRO A 148 4.14 -18.12 -5.95
C PRO A 148 4.69 -16.72 -6.27
N ASN A 149 3.86 -15.79 -6.80
CA ASN A 149 4.23 -14.39 -6.97
C ASN A 149 4.05 -13.57 -5.68
N LYS A 150 3.39 -14.14 -4.67
CA LYS A 150 3.28 -13.59 -3.33
C LYS A 150 4.29 -14.22 -2.39
N TRP A 151 4.59 -13.48 -1.34
CA TRP A 151 5.32 -13.94 -0.19
C TRP A 151 4.45 -13.84 1.06
N VAL A 152 4.72 -14.69 2.03
CA VAL A 152 4.10 -14.71 3.35
C VAL A 152 5.23 -14.73 4.38
N GLY A 153 5.21 -13.81 5.34
CA GLY A 153 6.18 -13.77 6.42
C GLY A 153 5.51 -13.35 7.72
N ASN A 154 6.08 -13.76 8.85
CA ASN A 154 5.57 -13.44 10.18
C ASN A 154 6.54 -12.50 10.91
N LEU A 155 5.98 -11.58 11.69
CA LEU A 155 6.73 -10.83 12.68
C LEU A 155 6.99 -11.70 13.93
N PRO A 156 7.97 -11.32 14.79
CA PRO A 156 8.23 -12.04 16.04
C PRO A 156 7.02 -12.14 16.98
N ASN A 157 6.09 -11.18 16.90
CA ASN A 157 4.86 -11.18 17.69
C ASN A 157 3.72 -12.01 17.04
N GLY A 158 4.01 -12.80 16.01
CA GLY A 158 3.04 -13.65 15.30
C GLY A 158 2.22 -12.95 14.21
N MET A 159 2.32 -11.63 14.07
CA MET A 159 1.56 -10.89 13.06
C MET A 159 2.03 -11.28 11.65
N GLN A 160 1.13 -11.84 10.85
CA GLN A 160 1.42 -12.24 9.47
C GLN A 160 1.30 -11.06 8.50
N ILE A 161 2.27 -10.93 7.62
CA ILE A 161 2.31 -9.97 6.52
C ILE A 161 2.44 -10.75 5.22
N GLN A 162 1.60 -10.39 4.25
CA GLN A 162 1.69 -10.87 2.88
C GLN A 162 2.07 -9.74 1.95
N GLY A 163 2.61 -10.09 0.79
CA GLY A 163 2.91 -9.11 -0.24
C GLY A 163 3.22 -9.74 -1.57
N PHE A 164 3.40 -8.91 -2.60
CA PHE A 164 3.91 -9.37 -3.89
C PHE A 164 5.42 -9.16 -3.96
N TYR A 165 6.13 -10.11 -4.60
CA TYR A 165 7.54 -9.93 -4.92
C TYR A 165 7.75 -8.81 -5.96
N SER A 166 8.92 -8.20 -5.91
CA SER A 166 9.39 -7.22 -6.90
C SER A 166 10.27 -7.91 -7.93
N GLY A 167 9.79 -7.96 -9.17
CA GLY A 167 10.54 -8.52 -10.31
C GLY A 167 10.73 -10.03 -10.22
N ASN A 168 11.29 -10.60 -11.29
CA ASN A 168 11.38 -12.06 -11.46
C ASN A 168 12.34 -12.73 -10.47
N LEU A 169 13.37 -12.01 -10.00
CA LEU A 169 14.37 -12.54 -9.07
C LEU A 169 13.88 -12.63 -7.62
N LYS A 170 12.69 -12.11 -7.31
CA LYS A 170 12.06 -12.17 -5.97
C LYS A 170 12.95 -11.64 -4.80
N LYS A 171 13.98 -10.84 -5.11
CA LYS A 171 14.92 -10.26 -4.11
C LYS A 171 14.36 -9.06 -3.32
N GLY A 172 13.10 -8.70 -3.53
CA GLY A 172 12.46 -7.60 -2.83
C GLY A 172 10.94 -7.71 -2.92
N TRP A 173 10.25 -6.79 -2.25
CA TRP A 173 8.79 -6.70 -2.26
C TRP A 173 8.30 -5.48 -3.07
N TYR A 174 7.18 -5.64 -3.77
CA TYR A 174 6.50 -4.60 -4.55
C TYR A 174 5.35 -3.96 -3.78
N SER A 175 4.63 -4.76 -3.00
CA SER A 175 3.58 -4.32 -2.08
C SER A 175 3.53 -5.26 -0.88
N ALA A 176 2.92 -4.80 0.20
CA ALA A 176 2.74 -5.58 1.42
C ALA A 176 1.50 -5.11 2.17
N TRP A 177 0.85 -6.02 2.88
CA TRP A 177 -0.33 -5.78 3.71
C TRP A 177 -0.39 -6.79 4.86
N PRO A 178 -0.97 -6.43 6.01
CA PRO A 178 -1.19 -7.39 7.08
C PRO A 178 -2.32 -8.35 6.73
N VAL A 179 -2.23 -9.57 7.25
CA VAL A 179 -3.33 -10.53 7.22
C VAL A 179 -4.26 -10.26 8.40
N VAL A 180 -5.56 -10.24 8.11
CA VAL A 180 -6.65 -9.88 9.02
C VAL A 180 -7.79 -10.85 8.80
#